data_AF-A0A1Q8GCN0-F1
#
_entry.id   AF-A0A1Q8GCN0-F1
#
_cell.length_a   1.000
_cell.length_b   1.000
_cell.length_c   1.000
_cell.angle_alpha   90.00
_cell.angle_beta   90.00
_cell.angle_gamma   90.00
#
_symmetry.space_group_name_H-M   'P 1'
#
loop_
_entity.id
_entity.type
_entity.pdbx_description
1 polymer ?
#
loop_
_entity_poly.entity_id
_entity_poly.type
_entity_poly.pdbx_seq_one_letter_code
_entity_poly.pdbx_strand_id
1 'polypeptide(L)' 'MKVADKVRSPCVSICALDDNDMCVGCHRSGDEITRWSQMSNEERQEVLRKVAERESKFLI' A
#
# COMPACT_ATOMS: atom_id res chain seq x y z
N MET A 1 -6.82 -16.45 17.96
CA MET A 1 -7.16 -15.20 17.26
C MET A 1 -6.79 -15.33 15.78
N LYS A 2 -7.77 -15.47 14.89
CA LYS A 2 -7.50 -15.46 13.44
C LYS A 2 -7.36 -14.01 12.97
N VAL A 3 -6.15 -13.61 12.60
CA VAL A 3 -5.83 -12.29 12.02
C VAL A 3 -6.31 -12.19 10.56
N ALA A 4 -7.32 -12.99 10.17
CA ALA A 4 -7.67 -13.26 8.78
C ALA A 4 -8.61 -12.21 8.17
N ASP A 5 -9.33 -11.43 8.99
CA ASP A 5 -10.41 -10.54 8.51
C ASP A 5 -10.04 -9.06 8.41
N LYS A 6 -8.78 -8.69 8.73
CA LYS A 6 -8.30 -7.32 8.55
C LYS A 6 -7.20 -7.27 7.51
N VAL A 7 -7.48 -6.58 6.40
CA VAL A 7 -6.48 -6.26 5.39
C VAL A 7 -5.37 -5.47 6.07
N ARG A 8 -4.19 -6.09 6.23
CA ARG A 8 -3.06 -5.47 6.90
C ARG A 8 -2.48 -4.38 6.01
N SER A 9 -2.13 -3.26 6.63
CA SER A 9 -1.43 -2.19 5.94
C SER A 9 -0.05 -2.68 5.51
N PRO A 10 0.37 -2.44 4.26
CA PRO A 10 1.73 -2.78 3.78
C PRO A 10 2.79 -1.80 4.30
N CYS A 11 2.42 -0.92 5.23
CA CYS A 11 3.31 0.12 5.74
C CYS A 11 4.48 -0.47 6.53
N VAL A 12 5.70 -0.22 6.08
CA VAL A 12 6.96 -0.57 6.77
C VAL A 12 7.42 0.51 7.75
N SER A 13 6.52 1.43 8.15
CA SER A 13 6.80 2.61 8.99
C SER A 13 7.86 3.56 8.43
N ILE A 14 8.09 3.50 7.12
CA ILE A 14 8.90 4.45 6.37
C ILE A 14 7.94 5.30 5.55
N CYS A 15 7.93 6.61 5.80
CA CYS A 15 7.15 7.58 5.04
C CYS A 15 8.11 8.46 4.26
N ALA A 16 8.47 8.01 3.07
CA ALA A 16 9.30 8.76 2.13
C ALA A 16 8.64 8.64 0.75
N LEU A 17 8.07 9.73 0.26
CA LEU A 17 7.48 9.81 -1.07
C LEU A 17 8.55 10.26 -2.07
N ASP A 18 8.51 9.69 -3.28
CA ASP A 18 9.33 10.14 -4.41
C ASP A 18 8.65 11.29 -5.19
N ASP A 19 9.26 11.69 -6.30
CA ASP A 19 8.75 12.75 -7.19
C ASP A 19 7.40 12.39 -7.87
N ASN A 20 6.97 11.14 -7.80
CA ASN A 20 5.69 10.65 -8.35
C ASN A 20 4.63 10.44 -7.27
N ASP A 21 4.83 10.99 -6.06
CA ASP A 21 3.97 10.77 -4.89
C ASP A 21 3.86 9.28 -4.48
N MET A 22 4.89 8.48 -4.77
CA MET A 22 4.95 7.07 -4.44
C MET A 22 5.87 6.83 -3.25
N CYS A 23 5.36 6.13 -2.23
CA CYS A 23 6.16 5.79 -1.06
C CYS A 23 7.24 4.76 -1.43
N VAL A 24 8.51 5.13 -1.30
CA VAL A 24 9.64 4.25 -1.62
C VAL A 24 9.78 3.05 -0.69
N GLY A 25 9.07 3.05 0.45
CA GLY A 25 9.09 1.94 1.42
C GLY A 25 7.94 0.96 1.28
N CYS A 26 6.73 1.41 0.96
CA CYS A 26 5.54 0.54 0.85
C CYS A 26 4.85 0.60 -0.52
N HIS A 27 5.43 1.31 -1.48
CA HIS A 27 4.99 1.45 -2.87
C HIS A 27 3.51 1.82 -3.05
N ARG A 28 2.91 2.45 -2.03
CA ARG A 28 1.60 3.10 -2.09
C ARG A 28 1.74 4.55 -2.50
N SER A 29 0.77 5.07 -3.22
CA SER A 29 0.70 6.51 -3.48
C SER A 29 0.29 7.30 -2.24
N GLY A 30 0.63 8.58 -2.18
CA GLY A 30 0.15 9.49 -1.12
C GLY A 30 -1.38 9.50 -0.99
N ASP A 31 -2.10 9.44 -2.12
CA ASP A 31 -3.56 9.37 -2.14
C ASP A 31 -4.09 8.03 -1.55
N GLU A 32 -3.45 6.91 -1.86
CA GLU A 32 -3.79 5.60 -1.26
C GLU A 32 -3.52 5.59 0.25
N ILE A 33 -2.45 6.26 0.71
CA ILE A 33 -2.11 6.38 2.12
C ILE A 33 -3.16 7.19 2.88
N THR A 34 -3.56 8.35 2.34
CA THR A 34 -4.55 9.25 2.97
C THR A 34 -5.96 8.66 2.97
N ARG A 35 -6.32 7.90 1.93
CA ARG A 35 -7.64 7.24 1.82
C ARG A 35 -7.72 5.89 2.52
N TRP A 36 -6.60 5.31 2.96
CA TRP A 36 -6.55 3.96 3.54
C TRP A 36 -7.54 3.71 4.70
N SER A 37 -7.73 4.70 5.58
CA SER A 37 -8.68 4.62 6.70
C SER A 37 -10.15 4.63 6.24
N GLN A 38 -10.42 5.23 5.08
CA GLN A 38 -11.75 5.39 4.48
C GLN A 38 -12.11 4.26 3.51
N MET A 39 -11.11 3.52 3.00
CA MET A 39 -11.28 2.42 2.06
C MET A 39 -11.97 1.19 2.67
N SER A 40 -12.78 0.52 1.86
CA SER A 40 -13.35 -0.80 2.16
C SER A 40 -12.26 -1.89 2.12
N ASN A 41 -12.58 -3.09 2.63
CA ASN A 41 -11.63 -4.20 2.57
C ASN A 41 -11.28 -4.61 1.13
N GLU A 42 -12.23 -4.51 0.20
CA GLU A 42 -12.02 -4.82 -1.22
C GLU A 42 -11.08 -3.79 -1.86
N GLU A 43 -11.29 -2.50 -1.58
CA GLU A 43 -10.40 -1.43 -2.05
C GLU A 43 -8.99 -1.60 -1.50
N ARG A 44 -8.86 -1.94 -0.21
CA ARG A 44 -7.56 -2.21 0.41
C ARG A 44 -6.85 -3.41 -0.23
N GLN A 45 -7.58 -4.45 -0.61
CA GLN A 45 -7.01 -5.61 -1.31
C GLN A 45 -6.51 -5.22 -2.70
N GLU A 46 -7.25 -4.40 -3.44
CA GLU A 46 -6.81 -3.94 -4.77
C GLU A 46 -5.56 -3.03 -4.66
N VAL A 47 -5.51 -2.15 -3.64
CA VAL A 47 -4.31 -1.36 -3.36
C VAL A 47 -3.11 -2.27 -3.07
N LEU A 48 -3.27 -3.31 -2.25
CA LEU A 48 -2.20 -4.27 -1.99
C LEU A 48 -1.75 -5.01 -3.26
N ARG A 49 -2.68 -5.36 -4.15
CA ARG A 49 -2.37 -6.00 -5.43
C ARG A 49 -1.52 -5.08 -6.30
N LYS A 50 -1.90 -3.80 -6.43
CA LYS A 50 -1.15 -2.78 -7.17
C LYS A 50 0.22 -2.52 -6.55
N VAL A 51 0.32 -2.46 -5.22
CA VAL A 51 1.59 -2.34 -4.49
C VAL A 51 2.51 -3.50 -4.85
N ALA A 52 2.03 -4.74 -4.78
CA ALA A 52 2.83 -5.92 -5.13
C ALA A 52 3.29 -5.91 -6.61
N GLU A 53 2.43 -5.46 -7.53
CA GLU A 53 2.79 -5.26 -8.94
C GLU A 53 3.89 -4.21 -9.11
N ARG A 54 3.80 -3.08 -8.38
CA ARG A 54 4.80 -2.01 -8.40
C ARG A 54 6.13 -2.44 -7.80
N GLU A 55 6.10 -3.17 -6.68
CA GLU A 55 7.30 -3.75 -6.06
C GLU A 55 8.00 -4.73 -7.00
N SER A 56 7.23 -5.60 -7.65
CA SER A 56 7.77 -6.56 -8.62
C SER A 56 8.45 -5.87 -9.81
N LYS A 57 7.93 -4.70 -10.23
CA LYS A 57 8.51 -3.91 -11.32
C LYS A 57 9.81 -3.19 -10.93
N PHE A 58 10.04 -2.94 -9.64
CA PHE A 58 11.24 -2.28 -9.13
C PHE A 58 12.43 -3.24 -8.95
N LEU A 59 12.19 -4.55 -8.97
CA LEU A 59 13.18 -5.62 -8.80
C LEU A 59 13.87 -6.06 -10.11
N ILE A 60 13.75 -5.30 -11.20
CA ILE A 60 14.35 -5.59 -12.52
C ILE A 60 15.33 -4.48 -12.91
#